data_AF-A0A1T4MGG9-F1
#
_entry.id   AF-A0A1T4MGG9-F1
#
_cell.length_a   1.000
_cell.length_b   1.000
_cell.length_c   1.000
_cell.angle_alpha   90.00
_cell.angle_beta   90.00
_cell.angle_gamma   90.00
#
_symmetry.space_group_name_H-M   'P 1'
#
loop_
_entity.id
_entity.type
_entity.pdbx_description
1 polymer ?
#
loop_
_entity_poly.entity_id
_entity_poly.type
_entity_poly.pdbx_seq_one_letter_code
_entity_poly.pdbx_strand_id
1 'polypeptide(L)' 'TMIFTSNKQPSQWKQNFNEDDSLLCALDRIFDDALIFNLRGNSYRGKDCESYSLTTLRGKATNAELPAVK' A
#
# COMPACT_ATOMS: atom_id res chain seq x y z
N THR A 1 12.04 21.31 7.30
CA THR A 1 11.43 20.96 6.00
C THR A 1 10.30 19.99 6.23
N MET A 2 9.09 20.30 5.75
CA MET A 2 7.94 19.38 5.78
C MET A 2 7.87 18.62 4.46
N ILE A 3 7.57 17.32 4.50
CA ILE A 3 7.42 16.47 3.31
C ILE A 3 6.05 15.83 3.37
N PHE A 4 5.24 16.07 2.34
CA PHE A 4 3.92 15.49 2.19
C PHE A 4 3.90 14.43 1.11
N THR A 5 3.12 13.37 1.34
CA THR A 5 2.80 12.36 0.32
C THR A 5 1.30 12.23 0.22
N SER A 6 0.76 12.24 -0.99
CA SER A 6 -0.66 11.99 -1.22
C SER A 6 -0.84 11.14 -2.46
N ASN A 7 -1.77 10.20 -2.40
CA ASN A 7 -2.26 9.46 -3.56
C ASN A 7 -3.47 10.16 -4.22
N LYS A 8 -3.84 11.36 -3.75
CA LYS A 8 -4.92 12.21 -4.28
C LYS A 8 -4.37 13.56 -4.71
N GLN A 9 -4.95 14.11 -5.76
CA GLN A 9 -4.65 15.49 -6.16
C GLN A 9 -5.18 16.48 -5.11
N PRO A 10 -4.54 17.63 -4.88
CA PRO A 10 -5.00 18.63 -3.90
C PRO A 10 -6.47 19.05 -4.10
N SER A 11 -6.93 19.13 -5.36
CA SER A 11 -8.34 19.43 -5.71
C SER A 11 -9.35 18.41 -5.18
N GLN A 12 -8.91 17.18 -4.89
CA GLN A 12 -9.73 16.09 -4.37
C GLN A 12 -9.70 16.02 -2.84
N TRP A 13 -8.84 16.78 -2.15
CA TRP A 13 -8.69 16.67 -0.70
C TRP A 13 -9.93 17.13 0.05
N LYS A 14 -10.74 18.02 -0.53
CA LYS A 14 -12.07 18.39 0.00
C LYS A 14 -13.03 17.21 0.20
N GLN A 15 -12.78 16.06 -0.42
CA GLN A 15 -13.57 14.84 -0.19
C GLN A 15 -13.18 14.12 1.10
N ASN A 16 -12.00 14.44 1.64
CA ASN A 16 -11.39 13.80 2.79
C ASN A 16 -11.40 14.68 4.05
N PHE A 17 -11.73 15.97 3.91
CA PHE A 17 -11.84 16.92 5.02
C PHE A 17 -13.23 17.54 5.03
N ASN A 18 -13.77 17.79 6.22
CA ASN A 18 -15.13 18.32 6.38
C ASN A 18 -15.18 19.85 6.43
N GLU A 19 -14.05 20.53 6.62
CA GLU A 19 -13.96 21.98 6.77
C GLU A 19 -13.26 22.60 5.56
N ASP A 20 -14.05 23.04 4.59
CA ASP A 20 -13.52 23.59 3.33
C ASP A 20 -12.69 24.86 3.55
N ASP A 21 -13.13 25.78 4.43
CA ASP A 21 -12.42 27.05 4.67
C ASP A 21 -11.06 26.82 5.34
N SER A 22 -11.01 25.97 6.38
CA SER A 22 -9.78 25.57 7.06
C SER A 22 -8.84 24.84 6.10
N LEU A 23 -9.37 23.98 5.22
CA LEU A 23 -8.59 23.26 4.22
C LEU A 23 -7.96 24.21 3.20
N LEU A 24 -8.73 25.18 2.68
CA LEU A 24 -8.21 26.16 1.71
C LEU A 24 -7.09 27.00 2.33
N CYS A 25 -7.23 27.41 3.59
CA CYS A 25 -6.18 28.11 4.32
C CYS A 25 -4.92 27.25 4.49
N ALA A 26 -5.08 25.96 4.81
CA ALA A 26 -3.96 25.04 4.94
C ALA A 26 -3.26 24.79 3.59
N LEU A 27 -4.03 24.62 2.51
CA LEU A 27 -3.49 24.48 1.15
C LEU A 27 -2.69 25.71 0.74
N ASP A 28 -3.21 26.90 1.02
CA ASP A 28 -2.51 28.17 0.76
C ASP A 28 -1.16 28.26 1.51
N ARG A 29 -1.07 27.71 2.73
CA ARG A 29 0.21 27.64 3.47
C ARG A 29 1.15 26.52 2.99
N ILE A 30 0.60 25.39 2.56
CA ILE A 30 1.40 24.24 2.10
C ILE A 30 1.99 24.49 0.71
N PHE A 31 1.28 25.22 -0.16
CA PHE A 31 1.67 25.45 -1.54
C PHE A 31 2.35 26.81 -1.81
N ASP A 32 2.54 27.65 -0.79
CA ASP A 32 3.21 28.95 -0.91
C ASP A 32 4.66 28.83 -1.39
N ASP A 33 5.44 27.93 -0.77
CA ASP A 33 6.80 27.58 -1.18
C ASP A 33 7.00 26.07 -1.13
N ALA A 34 6.60 25.39 -2.21
CA ALA A 34 6.63 23.94 -2.31
C ALA A 34 7.21 23.42 -3.63
N LEU A 35 8.02 22.38 -3.50
CA LEU A 35 8.47 21.55 -4.61
C LEU A 35 7.50 20.38 -4.80
N ILE A 36 6.81 20.33 -5.94
CA ILE A 36 5.77 19.33 -6.20
C ILE A 36 6.28 18.25 -7.16
N PHE A 37 6.22 16.99 -6.71
CA PHE A 37 6.52 15.82 -7.54
C PHE A 37 5.27 15.00 -7.81
N ASN A 38 4.89 14.89 -9.09
CA ASN A 38 3.80 14.02 -9.52
C ASN A 38 4.35 12.66 -9.96
N LEU A 39 4.29 11.69 -9.04
CA LEU A 39 4.78 10.33 -9.29
C LEU A 39 3.75 9.52 -10.09
N ARG A 40 4.23 8.78 -11.09
CA ARG A 40 3.43 7.82 -11.89
C ARG A 40 4.20 6.52 -12.03
N GLY A 41 3.46 5.42 -12.16
CA GLY A 41 4.03 4.08 -12.33
C GLY A 41 3.15 3.02 -11.68
N ASN A 42 3.48 1.76 -11.97
CA ASN A 42 2.83 0.63 -11.31
C ASN A 42 3.28 0.53 -9.85
N SER A 43 2.43 -0.04 -9.01
CA SER A 43 2.78 -0.33 -7.62
C SER A 43 4.02 -1.23 -7.58
N TYR A 44 5.02 -0.84 -6.77
CA TYR A 44 6.16 -1.72 -6.49
C TYR A 44 5.79 -2.88 -5.56
N ARG A 45 4.67 -2.76 -4.81
CA ARG A 45 4.25 -3.80 -3.87
C ARG A 45 3.98 -5.11 -4.60
N GLY A 46 4.53 -6.19 -4.07
CA GLY A 46 4.27 -7.55 -4.56
C GLY A 46 5.04 -7.92 -5.84
N LYS A 47 5.97 -7.08 -6.31
CA LYS A 47 6.75 -7.36 -7.52
C LYS A 47 7.50 -8.69 -7.46
N ASP A 48 8.03 -9.02 -6.27
CA ASP A 48 8.79 -10.25 -6.02
C ASP A 48 8.03 -11.19 -5.05
N CYS A 49 6.69 -11.08 -5.00
CA CYS A 49 5.89 -11.92 -4.12
C CYS A 49 5.68 -13.31 -4.75
N GLU A 50 6.38 -14.31 -4.23
CA GLU A 50 6.16 -15.71 -4.58
C GLU A 50 4.88 -16.24 -3.91
N SER A 51 3.94 -16.71 -4.71
CA SER A 51 2.68 -17.27 -4.23
C SER A 51 2.73 -18.79 -4.28
N TYR A 52 2.69 -19.42 -3.10
CA TYR A 52 2.65 -20.87 -2.96
C TYR A 52 1.21 -21.31 -2.63
N SER A 53 0.58 -22.03 -3.56
CA SER A 53 -0.72 -22.66 -3.32
C SER A 53 -0.51 -24.13 -2.97
N LEU A 54 -0.85 -24.51 -1.74
CA LEU A 54 -0.78 -25.90 -1.28
C LEU A 54 -2.18 -26.51 -1.27
N THR A 55 -2.35 -27.66 -1.92
CA THR A 55 -3.54 -28.48 -1.81
C THR A 55 -3.21 -29.71 -0.97
N THR A 56 -3.88 -29.86 0.17
CA THR A 56 -3.74 -31.04 1.01
C THR A 56 -4.78 -32.09 0.61
N LEU A 57 -4.34 -33.33 0.43
CA LEU A 57 -5.24 -34.47 0.33
C LEU A 57 -5.41 -35.05 1.74
N ARG A 58 -6.61 -35.51 2.10
CA ARG A 58 -6.80 -36.32 3.32
C ARG A 58 -5.97 -37.60 3.14
N GLY A 59 -4.82 -37.66 3.78
CA GLY A 59 -4.10 -38.92 3.98
C GLY A 59 -4.99 -39.85 4.80
N LYS A 60 -5.25 -41.06 4.31
CA LYS A 60 -5.64 -42.14 5.22
C LYS A 60 -4.48 -42.30 6.20
N ALA A 61 -4.76 -42.28 7.50
CA ALA A 61 -3.78 -42.62 8.51
C ALA A 61 -3.35 -44.07 8.30
N THR A 62 -2.30 -44.28 7.50
CA THR A 62 -1.54 -45.50 7.53
C THR A 62 -0.45 -45.28 8.56
N ASN A 63 -0.48 -46.06 9.64
CA ASN A 63 0.69 -46.28 10.47
C ASN A 63 1.76 -46.92 9.56
N ALA A 64 2.53 -46.09 8.86
CA ALA A 64 3.70 -46.50 8.11
C ALA A 64 4.83 -45.60 8.61
N GLU A 65 5.81 -46.23 9.25
CA GLU A 65 7.03 -45.59 9.75
C GLU A 65 7.62 -44.67 8.68
N LEU A 66 7.95 -43.45 9.11
CA LEU A 66 8.70 -42.49 8.32
C LEU A 66 10.04 -43.13 7.90
N PRO A 67 10.41 -43.15 6.61
CA PRO A 67 11.72 -43.62 6.22
C PRO A 67 12.79 -42.68 6.75
N ALA A 68 13.87 -43.26 7.30
CA ALA A 68 15.03 -42.55 7.77
C ALA A 68 15.65 -41.72 6.63
N VAL A 69 15.89 -40.45 6.92
CA VAL A 69 16.61 -39.51 6.07
C VAL A 69 18.03 -40.05 5.85
N LYS A 70 18.44 -40.19 4.59
CA LYS A 70 19.85 -40.29 4.19
C LYS A 70 20.38 -38.90 3.86
#